data_AF-A0AAD1NMQ0-F1
#
_entry.id   AF-A0AAD1NMQ0-F1
#
_cell.length_a   1.000
_cell.length_b   1.000
_cell.length_c   1.000
_cell.angle_alpha   90.00
_cell.angle_beta   90.00
_cell.angle_gamma   90.00
#
_symmetry.space_group_name_H-M   'P 1'
#
loop_
_entity.id
_entity.type
_entity.pdbx_description
1 polymer ?
#
loop_
_entity_poly.entity_id
_entity_poly.type
_entity_poly.pdbx_seq_one_letter_code
_entity_poly.pdbx_strand_id
1 'polypeptide(L)'
;MKQGLVFLGLALGGLTLNVNAQQCDLSITGTVPEGISLDKLVVSTYDKELPVTSRDYSLCASKQDLQVVGRHSPNNTIYLMDKSGAIPRGIYTAEVFIQSEAITLGPASSLTKQACNLRCGYYASQRVQNSKELQQLAAEYQRLSAKDGKAIGAFLSQNQAKLDRIYYGDIHPKPSAPISTGDLWVDPYSGAGLYFDAPETILNSTFRDYVSSEARAARQQDEAIAEAMKQHKASLQALMKGFNSWQERVEAVNRVSAELKANQDPSAIKVAQIFERGLEEAEATLKSYLTNDNKTPIASLTQAKKTFELLLADWTNAAYIHSKDKQAFAALFSEQFKQQLPIQDRELDKALSRLIDLPNHLGKLSIEDGYQHIQLEFNNLLPDSNQRYDFKDALHSVSFVYEKGAWRLDSVSQLPIRHYDKG
;
A
#
# COMPACT_ATOMS: atom_id res chain seq x y z
N MET A 1 40.70 45.37 -41.73
CA MET A 1 39.91 46.63 -41.77
C MET A 1 38.44 46.23 -41.73
N LYS A 2 37.56 46.68 -40.85
CA LYS A 2 37.59 47.58 -39.68
C LYS A 2 36.37 47.19 -38.82
N GLN A 3 36.57 47.16 -37.49
CA GLN A 3 35.71 47.71 -36.42
C GLN A 3 34.18 47.56 -36.60
N GLY A 4 33.42 46.90 -35.73
CA GLY A 4 33.44 46.98 -34.28
C GLY A 4 32.34 47.94 -33.82
N LEU A 5 31.34 47.44 -33.09
CA LEU A 5 30.56 48.24 -32.13
C LEU A 5 29.85 47.32 -31.14
N VAL A 6 30.51 47.20 -29.99
CA VAL A 6 29.95 46.80 -28.70
C VAL A 6 29.12 47.97 -28.20
N PHE A 7 27.87 47.73 -27.80
CA PHE A 7 27.18 48.57 -26.84
C PHE A 7 26.77 47.71 -25.65
N LEU A 8 27.41 48.01 -24.52
CA LEU A 8 27.15 47.50 -23.19
C LEU A 8 26.21 48.50 -22.48
N GLY A 9 25.18 47.97 -21.83
CA GLY A 9 24.57 48.56 -20.64
C GLY A 9 23.35 49.46 -20.88
N LEU A 10 22.18 49.00 -20.43
CA LEU A 10 21.57 49.49 -19.19
C LEU A 10 20.35 48.63 -18.84
N ALA A 11 20.46 47.95 -17.69
CA ALA A 11 19.33 47.43 -16.96
C ALA A 11 18.46 48.59 -16.46
N LEU A 12 17.13 48.40 -16.49
CA LEU A 12 16.16 48.85 -15.49
C LEU A 12 14.75 48.55 -16.01
N GLY A 13 13.91 47.97 -15.15
CA GLY A 13 12.45 48.00 -15.32
C GLY A 13 11.79 46.65 -15.22
N GLY A 14 11.51 46.23 -13.98
CA GLY A 14 10.86 44.97 -13.67
C GLY A 14 9.57 44.72 -14.43
N LEU A 15 9.47 43.50 -14.94
CA LEU A 15 8.27 42.69 -14.76
C LEU A 15 8.74 41.42 -14.06
N THR A 16 8.65 41.43 -12.73
CA THR A 16 8.49 40.19 -11.98
C THR A 16 7.22 39.55 -12.50
N LEU A 17 7.35 38.71 -13.52
CA LEU A 17 6.36 37.72 -13.84
C LEU A 17 6.27 36.81 -12.62
N ASN A 18 5.32 37.13 -11.74
CA ASN A 18 4.68 36.15 -10.86
C ASN A 18 4.01 35.12 -11.76
N VAL A 19 4.81 34.26 -12.36
CA VAL A 19 4.34 33.01 -12.93
C VAL A 19 4.38 32.05 -11.74
N ASN A 20 3.34 32.13 -10.91
CA ASN A 20 2.77 30.90 -10.39
C ASN A 20 2.37 30.11 -11.63
N ALA A 21 3.31 29.34 -12.19
CA ALA A 21 2.98 28.27 -13.12
C ALA A 21 2.07 27.37 -12.29
N GLN A 22 0.75 27.51 -12.45
CA GLN A 22 -0.21 26.58 -11.88
C GLN A 22 0.26 25.20 -12.33
N GLN A 23 0.75 24.42 -11.38
CA GLN A 23 1.29 23.11 -11.65
C GLN A 23 0.15 22.27 -12.24
N CYS A 24 0.33 21.81 -13.48
CA CYS A 24 -0.68 21.03 -14.17
C CYS A 24 -0.58 19.56 -13.76
N ASP A 25 -1.20 19.22 -12.64
CA ASP A 25 -1.21 17.83 -12.15
C ASP A 25 -2.18 16.94 -12.95
N LEU A 26 -3.23 17.55 -13.53
CA LEU A 26 -4.22 16.87 -14.35
C LEU A 26 -4.64 17.72 -15.55
N SER A 27 -4.50 17.15 -16.76
CA SER A 27 -5.08 17.71 -17.98
C SER A 27 -6.51 17.19 -18.18
N ILE A 28 -7.47 18.09 -18.37
CA ILE A 28 -8.86 17.75 -18.64
C ILE A 28 -9.23 18.26 -20.03
N THR A 29 -9.49 17.33 -20.95
CA THR A 29 -9.86 17.65 -22.33
C THR A 29 -11.27 17.17 -22.64
N GLY A 30 -11.87 17.72 -23.70
CA GLY A 30 -13.14 17.23 -24.21
C GLY A 30 -13.72 18.10 -25.30
N THR A 31 -14.83 17.63 -25.85
CA THR A 31 -15.58 18.35 -26.89
C THR A 31 -17.02 18.56 -26.42
N VAL A 32 -17.47 19.80 -26.47
CA VAL A 32 -18.84 20.17 -26.10
C VAL A 32 -19.80 19.70 -27.21
N PRO A 33 -20.83 18.90 -26.88
CA PRO A 33 -21.77 18.40 -27.87
C PRO A 33 -22.47 19.52 -28.65
N GLU A 34 -22.82 19.22 -29.90
CA GLU A 34 -23.59 20.15 -30.73
C GLU A 34 -24.92 20.52 -30.07
N GLY A 35 -25.35 21.76 -30.26
CA GLY A 35 -26.60 22.28 -29.69
C GLY A 35 -26.55 22.63 -28.20
N ILE A 36 -25.46 22.36 -27.49
CA ILE A 36 -25.20 22.89 -26.14
C ILE A 36 -24.61 24.30 -26.26
N SER A 37 -25.06 25.26 -25.46
CA SER A 37 -24.46 26.60 -25.43
C SER A 37 -23.12 26.58 -24.69
N LEU A 38 -22.16 27.40 -25.11
CA LEU A 38 -20.96 27.64 -24.31
C LEU A 38 -21.23 28.62 -23.16
N ASP A 39 -22.36 29.33 -23.20
CA ASP A 39 -22.77 30.22 -22.13
C ASP A 39 -23.03 29.42 -20.84
N LYS A 40 -22.36 29.81 -19.75
CA LYS A 40 -22.39 29.14 -18.43
C LYS A 40 -22.05 27.65 -18.45
N LEU A 41 -21.21 27.22 -19.40
CA LEU A 41 -20.68 25.87 -19.44
C LEU A 41 -19.40 25.77 -18.60
N VAL A 42 -19.32 24.78 -17.72
CA VAL A 42 -18.17 24.58 -16.83
C VAL A 42 -17.77 23.11 -16.78
N VAL A 43 -16.49 22.85 -16.55
CA VAL A 43 -16.07 21.60 -15.92
C VAL A 43 -16.20 21.79 -14.41
N SER A 44 -17.21 21.16 -13.83
CA SER A 44 -17.48 21.14 -12.40
C SER A 44 -16.69 20.00 -11.74
N THR A 45 -15.99 20.36 -10.69
CA THR A 45 -15.23 19.48 -9.81
C THR A 45 -15.83 19.62 -8.40
N TYR A 46 -15.29 18.93 -7.39
CA TYR A 46 -15.85 19.01 -6.04
C TYR A 46 -15.79 20.44 -5.44
N ASP A 47 -14.66 21.14 -5.63
CA ASP A 47 -14.42 22.47 -5.03
C ASP A 47 -14.38 23.63 -6.03
N LYS A 48 -14.26 23.32 -7.32
CA LYS A 48 -13.94 24.33 -8.34
C LYS A 48 -14.75 24.12 -9.61
N GLU A 49 -15.13 25.23 -10.22
CA GLU A 49 -15.70 25.25 -11.57
C GLU A 49 -14.69 25.91 -12.51
N LEU A 50 -14.40 25.21 -13.61
CA LEU A 50 -13.49 25.69 -14.64
C LEU A 50 -14.32 26.08 -15.87
N PRO A 51 -14.37 27.37 -16.26
CA PRO A 51 -15.14 27.82 -17.41
C PRO A 51 -14.71 27.14 -18.71
N VAL A 52 -15.68 26.72 -19.52
CA VAL A 52 -15.45 26.16 -20.86
C VAL A 52 -15.85 27.20 -21.90
N THR A 53 -14.86 27.83 -22.53
CA THR A 53 -15.07 28.92 -23.49
C THR A 53 -14.93 28.51 -24.95
N SER A 54 -14.52 27.26 -25.21
CA SER A 54 -14.33 26.70 -26.55
C SER A 54 -15.04 25.35 -26.70
N ARG A 55 -15.40 24.99 -27.95
CA ARG A 55 -16.03 23.69 -28.26
C ARG A 55 -15.09 22.53 -27.95
N ASP A 56 -13.86 22.62 -28.42
CA ASP A 56 -12.78 21.74 -28.00
C ASP A 56 -12.00 22.47 -26.92
N TYR A 57 -11.95 21.90 -25.72
CA TYR A 57 -11.32 22.52 -24.56
C TYR A 57 -10.19 21.67 -24.00
N SER A 58 -9.22 22.35 -23.40
CA SER A 58 -8.14 21.77 -22.62
C SER A 58 -7.95 22.62 -21.39
N LEU A 59 -8.27 22.04 -20.24
CA LEU A 59 -8.19 22.68 -18.95
C LEU A 59 -7.11 22.01 -18.12
N CYS A 60 -6.59 22.77 -17.18
CA CYS A 60 -5.54 22.34 -16.29
C CYS A 60 -6.01 22.49 -14.85
N ALA A 61 -5.84 21.44 -14.04
CA ALA A 61 -6.20 21.44 -12.63
C ALA A 61 -5.10 20.82 -11.78
N SER A 62 -4.94 21.30 -10.55
CA SER A 62 -4.13 20.63 -9.53
C SER A 62 -4.94 19.48 -8.91
N LYS A 63 -4.28 18.44 -8.39
CA LYS A 63 -5.00 17.37 -7.65
C LYS A 63 -5.63 17.87 -6.35
N GLN A 64 -5.10 18.98 -5.82
CA GLN A 64 -5.65 19.70 -4.68
C GLN A 64 -7.00 20.36 -5.00
N ASP A 65 -7.09 21.06 -6.13
CA ASP A 65 -8.35 21.70 -6.59
C ASP A 65 -9.47 20.67 -6.82
N LEU A 66 -9.07 19.44 -7.12
CA LEU A 66 -9.96 18.30 -7.35
C LEU A 66 -10.23 17.47 -6.09
N GLN A 67 -9.69 17.89 -4.94
CA GLN A 67 -9.70 17.15 -3.66
C GLN A 67 -9.35 15.66 -3.77
N VAL A 68 -8.45 15.28 -4.70
CA VAL A 68 -8.14 13.86 -4.95
C VAL A 68 -7.51 13.24 -3.72
N VAL A 69 -8.31 12.46 -2.99
CA VAL A 69 -7.86 11.70 -1.83
C VAL A 69 -7.05 10.50 -2.30
N GLY A 70 -5.95 10.17 -1.61
CA GLY A 70 -5.18 8.96 -1.94
C GLY A 70 -5.85 7.70 -1.41
N ARG A 71 -6.97 7.35 -2.05
CA ARG A 71 -7.74 6.10 -1.90
C ARG A 71 -7.82 5.41 -3.27
N HIS A 72 -7.96 4.09 -3.28
CA HIS A 72 -8.03 3.28 -4.50
C HIS A 72 -9.29 3.56 -5.35
N SER A 73 -10.46 3.69 -4.71
CA SER A 73 -11.72 4.05 -5.37
C SER A 73 -12.20 5.41 -4.86
N PRO A 74 -11.86 6.51 -5.53
CA PRO A 74 -12.29 7.84 -5.13
C PRO A 74 -13.75 8.07 -5.49
N ASN A 75 -14.49 8.76 -4.62
CA ASN A 75 -15.81 9.32 -4.97
C ASN A 75 -15.69 10.59 -5.82
N ASN A 76 -14.47 10.95 -6.22
CA ASN A 76 -14.19 12.20 -6.91
C ASN A 76 -14.55 12.05 -8.37
N THR A 77 -15.53 12.84 -8.77
CA THR A 77 -16.03 12.85 -10.13
C THR A 77 -15.96 14.27 -10.66
N ILE A 78 -15.56 14.41 -11.91
CA ILE A 78 -15.68 15.67 -12.65
C ILE A 78 -16.82 15.57 -13.68
N TYR A 79 -17.46 16.71 -13.93
CA TYR A 79 -18.61 16.80 -14.81
C TYR A 79 -18.42 17.95 -15.80
N LEU A 80 -18.66 17.70 -17.08
CA LEU A 80 -19.03 18.78 -18.00
C LEU A 80 -20.47 19.15 -17.69
N MET A 81 -20.72 20.40 -17.26
CA MET A 81 -22.00 20.83 -16.73
C MET A 81 -22.51 22.09 -17.42
N ASP A 82 -23.75 22.03 -17.92
CA ASP A 82 -24.49 23.17 -18.45
C ASP A 82 -25.31 23.82 -17.33
N LYS A 83 -24.96 25.07 -16.98
CA LYS A 83 -25.62 25.87 -15.94
C LYS A 83 -26.52 26.97 -16.52
N SER A 84 -26.87 26.89 -17.81
CA SER A 84 -27.76 27.87 -18.45
C SER A 84 -29.22 27.75 -17.98
N GLY A 85 -29.64 26.57 -17.53
CA GLY A 85 -30.98 26.30 -16.99
C GLY A 85 -31.12 26.54 -15.49
N ALA A 86 -32.37 26.49 -14.99
CA ALA A 86 -32.68 26.63 -13.56
C ALA A 86 -32.08 25.49 -12.69
N ILE A 87 -31.87 24.32 -13.28
CA ILE A 87 -31.20 23.18 -12.65
C ILE A 87 -29.96 22.86 -13.49
N PRO A 88 -28.75 22.88 -12.90
CA PRO A 88 -27.54 22.47 -13.59
C PRO A 88 -27.64 21.05 -14.14
N ARG A 89 -27.17 20.86 -15.37
CA ARG A 89 -27.26 19.58 -16.07
C ARG A 89 -25.87 19.02 -16.34
N GLY A 90 -25.61 17.81 -15.85
CA GLY A 90 -24.43 17.04 -16.24
C GLY A 90 -24.57 16.50 -17.67
N ILE A 91 -23.56 16.74 -18.50
CA ILE A 91 -23.47 16.27 -19.90
C ILE A 91 -22.60 15.03 -19.96
N TYR A 92 -21.35 15.16 -19.51
CA TYR A 92 -20.38 14.06 -19.43
C TYR A 92 -19.76 14.00 -18.05
N THR A 93 -19.28 12.82 -17.67
CA THR A 93 -18.72 12.56 -16.35
C THR A 93 -17.51 11.65 -16.44
N ALA A 94 -16.57 11.79 -15.51
CA ALA A 94 -15.42 10.92 -15.36
C ALA A 94 -15.02 10.80 -13.89
N GLU A 95 -14.54 9.63 -13.48
CA GLU A 95 -13.89 9.43 -12.19
C GLU A 95 -12.45 9.98 -12.24
N VAL A 96 -12.00 10.57 -11.14
CA VAL A 96 -10.64 11.12 -11.02
C VAL A 96 -9.86 10.31 -10.00
N PHE A 97 -8.78 9.66 -10.44
CA PHE A 97 -7.89 8.88 -9.60
C PHE A 97 -6.63 9.67 -9.27
N ILE A 98 -5.96 9.31 -8.16
CA ILE A 98 -4.68 9.93 -7.84
C ILE A 98 -3.59 9.58 -8.86
N GLN A 99 -3.74 8.45 -9.56
CA GLN A 99 -2.89 8.05 -10.68
C GLN A 99 -3.24 8.79 -11.99
N SER A 100 -4.38 9.50 -12.07
CA SER A 100 -4.77 10.21 -13.29
C SER A 100 -3.80 11.36 -13.60
N GLU A 101 -3.35 11.43 -14.85
CA GLU A 101 -2.55 12.53 -15.42
C GLU A 101 -3.32 13.28 -16.50
N ALA A 102 -4.20 12.58 -17.22
CA ALA A 102 -5.11 13.15 -18.20
C ALA A 102 -6.49 12.49 -18.12
N ILE A 103 -7.54 13.28 -18.36
CA ILE A 103 -8.91 12.82 -18.51
C ILE A 103 -9.51 13.47 -19.74
N THR A 104 -10.14 12.65 -20.58
CA THR A 104 -11.00 13.13 -21.67
C THR A 104 -12.45 12.94 -21.28
N LEU A 105 -13.15 14.05 -21.03
CA LEU A 105 -14.58 14.07 -20.74
C LEU A 105 -15.39 13.87 -22.01
N GLY A 106 -16.14 12.77 -22.05
CA GLY A 106 -16.94 12.40 -23.23
C GLY A 106 -17.85 11.19 -23.01
N PRO A 107 -18.44 10.66 -24.10
CA PRO A 107 -19.25 9.44 -24.05
C PRO A 107 -18.54 8.26 -23.39
N ALA A 108 -17.27 8.02 -23.73
CA ALA A 108 -16.50 6.90 -23.20
C ALA A 108 -16.27 7.02 -21.69
N SER A 109 -15.89 8.19 -21.17
CA SER A 109 -15.68 8.37 -19.72
C SER A 109 -17.01 8.23 -18.95
N SER A 110 -18.12 8.73 -19.51
CA SER A 110 -19.44 8.59 -18.91
C SER A 110 -19.88 7.13 -18.82
N LEU A 111 -19.73 6.37 -19.90
CA LEU A 111 -20.08 4.95 -19.93
C LEU A 111 -19.13 4.11 -19.08
N THR A 112 -17.85 4.47 -18.98
CA THR A 112 -16.87 3.82 -18.10
C THR A 112 -17.36 3.88 -16.65
N LYS A 113 -17.78 5.06 -16.18
CA LYS A 113 -18.34 5.22 -14.83
C LYS A 113 -19.56 4.31 -14.60
N GLN A 114 -20.43 4.18 -15.60
CA GLN A 114 -21.61 3.31 -15.51
C GLN A 114 -21.24 1.82 -15.48
N ALA A 115 -20.28 1.39 -16.31
CA ALA A 115 -19.76 0.02 -16.31
C ALA A 115 -19.06 -0.32 -15.00
N CYS A 116 -18.25 0.59 -14.48
CA CYS A 116 -17.57 0.44 -13.21
C CYS A 116 -18.56 0.30 -12.05
N ASN A 117 -19.64 1.09 -12.04
CA ASN A 117 -20.64 1.10 -10.95
C ASN A 117 -19.98 1.13 -9.57
N LEU A 118 -19.03 2.06 -9.38
CA LEU A 118 -18.25 2.24 -8.16
C LEU A 118 -17.29 1.06 -7.81
N ARG A 119 -17.11 0.06 -8.67
CA ARG A 119 -16.22 -1.10 -8.42
C ARG A 119 -14.77 -0.88 -8.85
N CYS A 120 -14.54 0.02 -9.80
CA CYS A 120 -13.22 0.22 -10.39
C CYS A 120 -12.26 0.98 -9.46
N GLY A 121 -11.00 0.56 -9.49
CA GLY A 121 -9.88 1.47 -9.27
C GLY A 121 -9.40 2.07 -10.61
N TYR A 122 -8.23 2.66 -10.59
CA TYR A 122 -7.66 3.35 -11.75
C TYR A 122 -7.42 2.41 -12.94
N TYR A 123 -6.84 1.24 -12.69
CA TYR A 123 -6.39 0.34 -13.77
C TYR A 123 -7.57 -0.38 -14.43
N ALA A 124 -8.57 -0.83 -13.66
CA ALA A 124 -9.80 -1.35 -14.24
C ALA A 124 -10.54 -0.27 -15.03
N SER A 125 -10.60 0.97 -14.52
CA SER A 125 -11.24 2.09 -15.21
C SER A 125 -10.56 2.37 -16.56
N GLN A 126 -9.23 2.41 -16.61
CA GLN A 126 -8.47 2.57 -17.87
C GLN A 126 -8.70 1.41 -18.84
N ARG A 127 -8.70 0.16 -18.37
CA ARG A 127 -8.97 -1.00 -19.22
C ARG A 127 -10.37 -0.93 -19.83
N VAL A 128 -11.38 -0.66 -19.01
CA VAL A 128 -12.78 -0.53 -19.44
C VAL A 128 -12.91 0.59 -20.46
N GLN A 129 -12.37 1.77 -20.15
CA GLN A 129 -12.40 2.94 -21.02
C GLN A 129 -11.78 2.63 -22.38
N ASN A 130 -10.69 1.88 -22.43
CA ASN A 130 -9.97 1.58 -23.67
C ASN A 130 -10.48 0.32 -24.39
N SER A 131 -11.50 -0.37 -23.86
CA SER A 131 -12.04 -1.56 -24.50
C SER A 131 -12.77 -1.24 -25.81
N LYS A 132 -12.62 -2.10 -26.82
CA LYS A 132 -13.27 -1.92 -28.13
C LYS A 132 -14.79 -1.84 -28.01
N GLU A 133 -15.37 -2.66 -27.15
CA GLU A 133 -16.81 -2.75 -26.93
C GLU A 133 -17.37 -1.48 -26.30
N LEU A 134 -16.66 -0.88 -25.34
CA LEU A 134 -17.05 0.40 -24.77
C LEU A 134 -16.91 1.53 -25.78
N GLN A 135 -15.84 1.53 -26.58
CA GLN A 135 -15.65 2.55 -27.62
C GLN A 135 -16.74 2.51 -28.70
N GLN A 136 -17.20 1.31 -29.08
CA GLN A 136 -18.36 1.16 -29.97
C GLN A 136 -19.64 1.72 -29.33
N LEU A 137 -19.89 1.37 -28.07
CA LEU A 137 -21.07 1.86 -27.35
C LEU A 137 -21.02 3.38 -27.12
N ALA A 138 -19.82 3.94 -26.91
CA ALA A 138 -19.59 5.37 -26.80
C ALA A 138 -19.93 6.12 -28.09
N ALA A 139 -19.62 5.55 -29.26
CA ALA A 139 -20.00 6.10 -30.56
C ALA A 139 -21.53 6.09 -30.78
N GLU A 140 -22.23 5.07 -30.29
CA GLU A 140 -23.70 5.04 -30.29
C GLU A 140 -24.29 6.08 -29.33
N TYR A 141 -23.75 6.17 -28.11
CA TYR A 141 -24.16 7.14 -27.10
C TYR A 141 -23.97 8.59 -27.57
N GLN A 142 -22.90 8.88 -28.33
CA GLN A 142 -22.61 10.20 -28.88
C GLN A 142 -23.71 10.72 -29.82
N ARG A 143 -24.47 9.83 -30.47
CA ARG A 143 -25.57 10.21 -31.38
C ARG A 143 -26.81 10.70 -30.63
N LEU A 144 -26.90 10.43 -29.33
CA LEU A 144 -28.00 10.90 -28.51
C LEU A 144 -27.85 12.41 -28.27
N SER A 145 -28.99 13.11 -28.27
CA SER A 145 -28.98 14.53 -27.96
C SER A 145 -28.48 14.77 -26.54
N ALA A 146 -27.46 15.64 -26.44
CA ALA A 146 -27.02 16.37 -25.26
C ALA A 146 -28.13 16.77 -24.29
N LYS A 147 -29.33 17.07 -24.84
CA LYS A 147 -30.50 17.62 -24.15
C LYS A 147 -31.60 16.60 -23.85
N ASP A 148 -31.55 15.39 -24.39
CA ASP A 148 -32.61 14.39 -24.19
C ASP A 148 -32.27 13.41 -23.05
N GLY A 149 -32.61 13.81 -21.82
CA GLY A 149 -32.36 12.99 -20.64
C GLY A 149 -33.13 11.65 -20.64
N LYS A 150 -34.29 11.60 -21.32
CA LYS A 150 -35.10 10.38 -21.40
C LYS A 150 -34.45 9.36 -22.33
N ALA A 151 -33.97 9.79 -23.49
CA ALA A 151 -33.24 8.93 -24.41
C ALA A 151 -31.92 8.43 -23.80
N ILE A 152 -31.19 9.30 -23.09
CA ILE A 152 -29.98 8.93 -22.35
C ILE A 152 -30.29 7.85 -21.30
N GLY A 153 -31.30 8.08 -20.47
CA GLY A 153 -31.71 7.11 -19.44
C GLY A 153 -32.12 5.77 -20.05
N ALA A 154 -32.93 5.79 -21.11
CA ALA A 154 -33.36 4.57 -21.81
C ALA A 154 -32.16 3.81 -22.41
N PHE A 155 -31.20 4.51 -23.01
CA PHE A 155 -29.99 3.89 -23.55
C PHE A 155 -29.18 3.19 -22.46
N LEU A 156 -28.96 3.86 -21.31
CA LEU A 156 -28.21 3.27 -20.19
C LEU A 156 -28.93 2.03 -19.65
N SER A 157 -30.24 2.11 -19.43
CA SER A 157 -31.03 0.97 -18.96
C SER A 157 -31.01 -0.22 -19.93
N GLN A 158 -31.11 0.03 -21.24
CA GLN A 158 -31.05 -1.02 -22.26
C GLN A 158 -29.67 -1.69 -22.35
N ASN A 159 -28.61 -0.95 -22.05
CA ASN A 159 -27.23 -1.42 -22.17
C ASN A 159 -26.58 -1.83 -20.85
N GLN A 160 -27.31 -1.82 -19.72
CA GLN A 160 -26.75 -2.11 -18.40
C GLN A 160 -26.03 -3.47 -18.37
N ALA A 161 -26.66 -4.55 -18.85
CA ALA A 161 -26.05 -5.87 -18.90
C ALA A 161 -24.83 -5.95 -19.85
N LYS A 162 -24.71 -5.05 -20.83
CA LYS A 162 -23.52 -4.95 -21.70
C LYS A 162 -22.40 -4.21 -20.96
N LEU A 163 -22.72 -3.10 -20.28
CA LEU A 163 -21.78 -2.36 -19.44
C LEU A 163 -21.20 -3.22 -18.32
N ASP A 164 -22.04 -4.02 -17.65
CA ASP A 164 -21.58 -4.98 -16.63
C ASP A 164 -20.64 -6.03 -17.21
N ARG A 165 -20.90 -6.55 -18.41
CA ARG A 165 -20.00 -7.51 -19.09
C ARG A 165 -18.67 -6.88 -19.49
N ILE A 166 -18.69 -5.64 -19.98
CA ILE A 166 -17.47 -4.90 -20.36
C ILE A 166 -16.51 -4.75 -19.16
N TYR A 167 -17.03 -4.58 -17.94
CA TYR A 167 -16.21 -4.47 -16.73
C TYR A 167 -15.33 -5.71 -16.50
N TYR A 168 -15.90 -6.91 -16.64
CA TYR A 168 -15.16 -8.18 -16.56
C TYR A 168 -14.32 -8.42 -17.82
N GLY A 169 -14.84 -8.07 -18.99
CA GLY A 169 -14.22 -8.42 -20.28
C GLY A 169 -14.04 -9.93 -20.38
N ASP A 170 -12.85 -10.36 -20.82
CA ASP A 170 -12.47 -11.78 -20.89
C ASP A 170 -11.87 -12.29 -19.56
N ILE A 171 -11.85 -11.49 -18.50
CA ILE A 171 -11.23 -11.86 -17.22
C ILE A 171 -12.21 -12.72 -16.43
N HIS A 172 -11.71 -13.85 -15.93
CA HIS A 172 -12.49 -14.79 -15.12
C HIS A 172 -11.82 -14.86 -13.73
N PRO A 173 -12.18 -13.96 -12.79
CA PRO A 173 -11.58 -13.94 -11.48
C PRO A 173 -11.77 -15.27 -10.77
N LYS A 174 -10.70 -15.76 -10.15
CA LYS A 174 -10.76 -16.96 -9.33
C LYS A 174 -11.49 -16.65 -8.02
N PRO A 175 -12.27 -17.58 -7.47
CA PRO A 175 -12.83 -17.43 -6.14
C PRO A 175 -11.73 -17.62 -5.07
N SER A 176 -11.84 -16.90 -3.96
CA SER A 176 -11.06 -17.20 -2.75
C SER A 176 -11.64 -18.42 -2.04
N ALA A 177 -10.87 -18.99 -1.11
CA ALA A 177 -11.46 -19.85 -0.08
C ALA A 177 -12.43 -19.02 0.81
N PRO A 178 -13.48 -19.64 1.38
CA PRO A 178 -14.41 -18.95 2.28
C PRO A 178 -13.69 -18.37 3.51
N ILE A 179 -14.08 -17.17 3.93
CA ILE A 179 -13.47 -16.48 5.08
C ILE A 179 -14.55 -16.25 6.16
N SER A 180 -14.24 -16.60 7.41
CA SER A 180 -15.13 -16.26 8.54
C SER A 180 -15.01 -14.77 8.84
N THR A 181 -16.06 -14.01 8.52
CA THR A 181 -16.11 -12.54 8.71
C THR A 181 -16.45 -12.12 10.14
N GLY A 182 -16.81 -13.06 11.02
CA GLY A 182 -17.31 -12.77 12.37
C GLY A 182 -16.26 -12.23 13.36
N ASP A 183 -14.97 -12.45 13.10
CA ASP A 183 -13.91 -12.19 14.09
C ASP A 183 -12.85 -11.17 13.67
N LEU A 184 -12.78 -10.78 12.40
CA LEU A 184 -11.67 -9.96 11.89
C LEU A 184 -12.25 -8.67 11.34
N TRP A 185 -12.04 -7.57 12.06
CA TRP A 185 -12.15 -6.23 11.51
C TRP A 185 -10.77 -5.58 11.68
N VAL A 186 -10.08 -5.39 10.56
CA VAL A 186 -8.89 -4.54 10.49
C VAL A 186 -9.40 -3.20 9.99
N ASP A 187 -9.31 -2.15 10.82
CA ASP A 187 -9.68 -0.80 10.41
C ASP A 187 -8.59 -0.27 9.45
N PRO A 188 -8.95 0.39 8.33
CA PRO A 188 -8.01 1.09 7.44
C PRO A 188 -7.11 2.12 8.16
N TYR A 189 -7.45 2.51 9.39
CA TYR A 189 -6.50 2.98 10.39
C TYR A 189 -6.82 2.41 11.79
N SER A 190 -6.52 1.14 12.03
CA SER A 190 -6.80 0.55 13.35
C SER A 190 -5.77 0.94 14.40
N GLY A 191 -4.54 1.28 13.98
CA GLY A 191 -3.42 1.18 14.90
C GLY A 191 -3.41 -0.16 15.63
N ALA A 192 -3.96 -1.23 15.02
CA ALA A 192 -4.12 -2.55 15.64
C ALA A 192 -2.76 -3.14 16.02
N GLY A 193 -1.66 -2.52 15.58
CA GLY A 193 -0.35 -2.81 16.09
C GLY A 193 0.03 -4.22 15.66
N LEU A 194 0.30 -4.37 14.36
CA LEU A 194 1.07 -5.50 13.87
C LEU A 194 2.51 -5.31 14.40
N TYR A 195 2.66 -5.50 15.71
CA TYR A 195 3.91 -5.33 16.44
C TYR A 195 4.76 -6.55 16.14
N PHE A 196 5.64 -6.38 15.17
CA PHE A 196 6.78 -7.26 14.98
C PHE A 196 7.86 -6.87 15.98
N ASP A 197 8.38 -7.86 16.69
CA ASP A 197 9.48 -7.64 17.61
C ASP A 197 10.76 -7.37 16.83
N ALA A 198 11.55 -6.41 17.30
CA ALA A 198 12.87 -6.14 16.72
C ALA A 198 13.76 -7.37 16.92
N PRO A 199 14.71 -7.64 16.00
CA PRO A 199 15.75 -8.61 16.26
C PRO A 199 16.38 -8.42 17.64
N GLU A 200 16.69 -7.18 18.02
CA GLU A 200 17.23 -6.86 19.34
C GLU A 200 16.24 -7.11 20.48
N THR A 201 14.96 -6.85 20.28
CA THR A 201 13.91 -7.14 21.28
C THR A 201 13.81 -8.64 21.53
N ILE A 202 13.75 -9.44 20.47
CA ILE A 202 13.73 -10.91 20.55
C ILE A 202 14.97 -11.41 21.29
N LEU A 203 16.16 -11.01 20.85
CA LEU A 203 17.43 -11.42 21.49
C LEU A 203 17.46 -11.08 22.98
N ASN A 204 17.19 -9.82 23.35
CA ASN A 204 17.28 -9.37 24.74
C ASN A 204 16.19 -9.99 25.64
N SER A 205 14.96 -10.12 25.12
CA SER A 205 13.85 -10.73 25.88
C SER A 205 14.09 -12.21 26.12
N THR A 206 14.41 -12.98 25.07
CA THR A 206 14.72 -14.41 25.19
C THR A 206 15.88 -14.63 26.14
N PHE A 207 16.98 -13.87 26.01
CA PHE A 207 18.12 -13.97 26.92
C PHE A 207 17.70 -13.76 28.38
N ARG A 208 17.00 -12.65 28.65
CA ARG A 208 16.58 -12.29 30.00
C ARG A 208 15.68 -13.36 30.60
N ASP A 209 14.71 -13.84 29.82
CA ASP A 209 13.70 -14.77 30.28
C ASP A 209 14.32 -16.17 30.52
N TYR A 210 15.19 -16.64 29.61
CA TYR A 210 15.95 -17.87 29.76
C TYR A 210 16.85 -17.83 31.00
N VAL A 211 17.74 -16.83 31.10
CA VAL A 211 18.69 -16.71 32.22
C VAL A 211 17.95 -16.59 33.55
N SER A 212 16.85 -15.83 33.60
CA SER A 212 16.07 -15.68 34.83
C SER A 212 15.45 -17.00 35.28
N SER A 213 14.93 -17.79 34.34
CA SER A 213 14.35 -19.11 34.60
C SER A 213 15.42 -20.09 35.08
N GLU A 214 16.48 -20.29 34.29
CA GLU A 214 17.52 -21.27 34.57
C GLU A 214 18.32 -20.91 35.83
N ALA A 215 18.64 -19.62 36.05
CA ALA A 215 19.31 -19.20 37.26
C ALA A 215 18.44 -19.36 38.51
N ARG A 216 17.12 -19.25 38.40
CA ARG A 216 16.21 -19.52 39.52
C ARG A 216 16.16 -21.01 39.83
N ALA A 217 16.05 -21.87 38.80
CA ALA A 217 16.04 -23.32 38.96
C ALA A 217 17.35 -23.82 39.58
N ALA A 218 18.50 -23.37 39.08
CA ALA A 218 19.82 -23.79 39.57
C ALA A 218 20.04 -23.43 41.05
N ARG A 219 19.60 -22.23 41.48
CA ARG A 219 19.69 -21.81 42.89
C ARG A 219 18.84 -22.63 43.84
N GLN A 220 17.72 -23.18 43.37
CA GLN A 220 16.84 -24.02 44.18
C GLN A 220 17.37 -25.45 44.32
N GLN A 221 18.15 -25.91 43.34
CA GLN A 221 18.66 -27.27 43.28
C GLN A 221 20.04 -27.43 43.95
N ASP A 222 20.84 -26.37 44.03
CA ASP A 222 22.22 -26.42 44.49
C ASP A 222 22.60 -25.14 45.28
N GLU A 223 22.81 -25.29 46.59
CA GLU A 223 23.16 -24.18 47.49
C GLU A 223 24.53 -23.57 47.16
N ALA A 224 25.47 -24.35 46.62
CA ALA A 224 26.78 -23.85 46.21
C ALA A 224 26.66 -22.91 44.99
N ILE A 225 25.73 -23.19 44.08
CA ILE A 225 25.37 -22.27 42.98
C ILE A 225 24.74 -20.99 43.53
N ALA A 226 23.88 -21.09 44.54
CA ALA A 226 23.26 -19.92 45.16
C ALA A 226 24.31 -18.98 45.80
N GLU A 227 25.29 -19.53 46.49
CA GLU A 227 26.38 -18.74 47.08
C GLU A 227 27.31 -18.16 46.00
N ALA A 228 27.66 -18.93 44.96
CA ALA A 228 28.45 -18.41 43.83
C ALA A 228 27.75 -17.22 43.14
N MET A 229 26.45 -17.31 42.88
CA MET A 229 25.69 -16.18 42.31
C MET A 229 25.64 -14.96 43.24
N LYS A 230 25.61 -15.17 44.56
CA LYS A 230 25.62 -14.10 45.56
C LYS A 230 26.97 -13.39 45.61
N GLN A 231 28.07 -14.15 45.56
CA GLN A 231 29.43 -13.61 45.50
C GLN A 231 29.63 -12.73 44.26
N HIS A 232 29.10 -13.14 43.11
CA HIS A 232 29.25 -12.42 41.84
C HIS A 232 28.06 -11.52 41.48
N LYS A 233 27.18 -11.22 42.44
CA LYS A 233 25.88 -10.54 42.20
C LYS A 233 25.99 -9.27 41.35
N ALA A 234 26.97 -8.41 41.62
CA ALA A 234 27.11 -7.13 40.92
C ALA A 234 27.38 -7.33 39.42
N SER A 235 28.32 -8.22 39.07
CA SER A 235 28.65 -8.55 37.68
C SER A 235 27.46 -9.20 36.97
N LEU A 236 26.80 -10.18 37.61
CA LEU A 236 25.66 -10.89 37.04
C LEU A 236 24.44 -9.97 36.84
N GLN A 237 24.19 -9.05 37.77
CA GLN A 237 23.12 -8.06 37.61
C GLN A 237 23.41 -7.07 36.47
N ALA A 238 24.68 -6.73 36.23
CA ALA A 238 25.05 -5.88 35.10
C ALA A 238 24.73 -6.54 33.76
N LEU A 239 24.93 -7.87 33.65
CA LEU A 239 24.55 -8.64 32.46
C LEU A 239 23.04 -8.64 32.19
N MET A 240 22.20 -8.36 33.19
CA MET A 240 20.75 -8.33 33.04
C MET A 240 20.20 -6.93 32.71
N LYS A 241 21.04 -5.90 32.72
CA LYS A 241 20.65 -4.51 32.40
C LYS A 241 20.67 -4.26 30.87
N GLY A 242 20.13 -3.12 30.46
CA GLY A 242 20.14 -2.69 29.06
C GLY A 242 21.56 -2.41 28.58
N PHE A 243 21.93 -3.01 27.44
CA PHE A 243 23.14 -2.71 26.68
C PHE A 243 22.76 -1.85 25.47
N ASN A 244 23.70 -1.11 24.89
CA ASN A 244 23.41 -0.29 23.71
C ASN A 244 23.33 -1.13 22.43
N SER A 245 23.85 -2.36 22.46
CA SER A 245 23.70 -3.34 21.38
C SER A 245 23.73 -4.77 21.92
N TRP A 246 23.26 -5.71 21.11
CA TRP A 246 23.42 -7.14 21.41
C TRP A 246 24.89 -7.56 21.53
N GLN A 247 25.76 -7.02 20.67
CA GLN A 247 27.18 -7.34 20.66
C GLN A 247 27.87 -6.95 21.98
N GLU A 248 27.54 -5.78 22.54
CA GLU A 248 28.07 -5.37 23.86
C GLU A 248 27.65 -6.35 24.97
N ARG A 249 26.43 -6.91 24.91
CA ARG A 249 25.98 -7.93 25.85
C ARG A 249 26.80 -9.21 25.70
N VAL A 250 27.00 -9.68 24.46
CA VAL A 250 27.79 -10.88 24.16
C VAL A 250 29.20 -10.74 24.73
N GLU A 251 29.86 -9.61 24.50
CA GLU A 251 31.20 -9.33 25.02
C GLU A 251 31.25 -9.29 26.55
N ALA A 252 30.24 -8.66 27.17
CA ALA A 252 30.15 -8.60 28.63
C ALA A 252 29.95 -9.98 29.26
N VAL A 253 29.07 -10.81 28.68
CA VAL A 253 28.85 -12.20 29.13
C VAL A 253 30.14 -13.00 28.98
N ASN A 254 30.81 -12.94 27.82
CA ASN A 254 32.05 -13.67 27.59
C ASN A 254 33.15 -13.30 28.60
N ARG A 255 33.29 -12.01 28.92
CA ARG A 255 34.24 -11.55 29.94
C ARG A 255 33.91 -12.08 31.34
N VAL A 256 32.66 -11.92 31.79
CA VAL A 256 32.24 -12.39 33.12
C VAL A 256 32.31 -13.92 33.22
N SER A 257 31.94 -14.63 32.16
CA SER A 257 32.08 -16.09 32.10
C SER A 257 33.53 -16.53 32.18
N ALA A 258 34.47 -15.84 31.53
CA ALA A 258 35.90 -16.13 31.65
C ALA A 258 36.41 -15.90 33.09
N GLU A 259 35.99 -14.81 33.75
CA GLU A 259 36.32 -14.53 35.15
C GLU A 259 35.80 -15.62 36.09
N LEU A 260 34.55 -16.06 35.91
CA LEU A 260 33.95 -17.14 36.70
C LEU A 260 34.67 -18.48 36.50
N LYS A 261 35.05 -18.80 35.26
CA LYS A 261 35.75 -20.04 34.91
C LYS A 261 37.20 -20.08 35.40
N ALA A 262 37.86 -18.92 35.49
CA ALA A 262 39.26 -18.82 35.94
C ALA A 262 39.46 -19.33 37.38
N ASN A 263 38.42 -19.22 38.23
CA ASN A 263 38.46 -19.68 39.62
C ASN A 263 38.37 -21.21 39.76
N GLN A 264 38.10 -21.95 38.68
CA GLN A 264 37.93 -23.42 38.64
C GLN A 264 36.89 -23.98 39.62
N ASP A 265 36.06 -23.14 40.24
CA ASP A 265 34.93 -23.57 41.07
C ASP A 265 33.83 -24.16 40.18
N PRO A 266 33.45 -25.44 40.36
CA PRO A 266 32.36 -26.06 39.61
C PRO A 266 31.05 -25.28 39.65
N SER A 267 30.76 -24.58 40.75
CA SER A 267 29.53 -23.79 40.91
C SER A 267 29.58 -22.52 40.07
N ALA A 268 30.68 -21.76 40.13
CA ALA A 268 30.93 -20.60 39.28
C ALA A 268 30.92 -20.97 37.77
N ILE A 269 31.50 -22.12 37.40
CA ILE A 269 31.47 -22.63 36.02
C ILE A 269 30.02 -22.88 35.56
N LYS A 270 29.19 -23.52 36.39
CA LYS A 270 27.76 -23.72 36.08
C LYS A 270 27.01 -22.39 35.93
N VAL A 271 27.33 -21.39 36.76
CA VAL A 271 26.75 -20.04 36.62
C VAL A 271 27.12 -19.43 35.26
N ALA A 272 28.40 -19.48 34.87
CA ALA A 272 28.84 -18.99 33.57
C ALA A 272 28.09 -19.67 32.41
N GLN A 273 27.92 -20.99 32.48
CA GLN A 273 27.19 -21.77 31.47
C GLN A 273 25.73 -21.36 31.30
N ILE A 274 25.04 -20.93 32.37
CA ILE A 274 23.66 -20.43 32.27
C ILE A 274 23.58 -19.18 31.39
N PHE A 275 24.52 -18.25 31.57
CA PHE A 275 24.55 -17.01 30.79
C PHE A 275 24.99 -17.25 29.35
N GLU A 276 25.97 -18.13 29.12
CA GLU A 276 26.41 -18.52 27.77
C GLU A 276 25.28 -19.21 26.99
N ARG A 277 24.58 -20.18 27.60
CA ARG A 277 23.40 -20.81 26.98
C ARG A 277 22.27 -19.83 26.72
N GLY A 278 22.12 -18.80 27.56
CA GLY A 278 21.17 -17.72 27.32
C GLY A 278 21.44 -16.95 26.03
N LEU A 279 22.72 -16.76 25.66
CA LEU A 279 23.08 -16.16 24.37
C LEU A 279 22.72 -17.12 23.22
N GLU A 280 23.07 -18.39 23.35
CA GLU A 280 22.78 -19.43 22.34
C GLU A 280 21.27 -19.56 22.07
N GLU A 281 20.44 -19.59 23.13
CA GLU A 281 18.99 -19.69 23.03
C GLU A 281 18.37 -18.44 22.38
N ALA A 282 18.88 -17.25 22.73
CA ALA A 282 18.44 -16.00 22.13
C ALA A 282 18.72 -15.98 20.61
N GLU A 283 19.92 -16.36 20.19
CA GLU A 283 20.28 -16.43 18.77
C GLU A 283 19.49 -17.52 18.03
N ALA A 284 19.29 -18.68 18.65
CA ALA A 284 18.46 -19.75 18.09
C ALA A 284 17.00 -19.30 17.90
N THR A 285 16.45 -18.57 18.88
CA THR A 285 15.10 -18.01 18.79
C THR A 285 14.99 -16.97 17.69
N LEU A 286 15.94 -16.03 17.60
CA LEU A 286 15.96 -15.05 16.51
C LEU A 286 16.07 -15.73 15.14
N LYS A 287 16.94 -16.71 14.99
CA LYS A 287 17.09 -17.47 13.74
C LYS A 287 15.78 -18.17 13.36
N SER A 288 15.10 -18.77 14.33
CA SER A 288 13.78 -19.39 14.12
C SER A 288 12.73 -18.36 13.69
N TYR A 289 12.74 -17.17 14.27
CA TYR A 289 11.84 -16.09 13.89
C TYR A 289 12.10 -15.57 12.46
N LEU A 290 13.37 -15.32 12.12
CA LEU A 290 13.78 -14.78 10.83
C LEU A 290 13.65 -15.80 9.69
N THR A 291 13.76 -17.10 9.96
CA THR A 291 13.69 -18.10 8.88
C THR A 291 12.28 -18.31 8.36
N ASN A 292 12.15 -18.39 7.04
CA ASN A 292 10.90 -18.70 6.33
C ASN A 292 10.80 -20.15 5.87
N ASP A 293 11.79 -20.99 6.18
CA ASP A 293 11.91 -22.36 5.69
C ASP A 293 10.63 -23.18 5.96
N ASN A 294 9.88 -23.48 4.89
CA ASN A 294 8.61 -24.22 4.90
C ASN A 294 7.49 -23.61 5.77
N LYS A 295 7.57 -22.31 6.08
CA LYS A 295 6.57 -21.62 6.92
C LYS A 295 5.56 -20.84 6.07
N THR A 296 4.81 -21.49 5.19
CA THR A 296 3.72 -20.76 4.49
C THR A 296 2.38 -21.17 5.09
N PRO A 297 1.56 -20.22 5.56
CA PRO A 297 0.28 -20.55 6.17
C PRO A 297 -0.80 -20.86 5.11
N ILE A 298 -0.60 -20.42 3.86
CA ILE A 298 -1.55 -20.62 2.76
C ILE A 298 -0.88 -21.30 1.56
N ALA A 299 -1.40 -22.46 1.19
CA ALA A 299 -0.86 -23.29 0.11
C ALA A 299 -0.79 -22.58 -1.25
N SER A 300 -1.74 -21.68 -1.55
CA SER A 300 -1.74 -20.95 -2.82
C SER A 300 -0.45 -20.15 -3.01
N LEU A 301 0.11 -19.55 -1.94
CA LEU A 301 1.34 -18.74 -2.01
C LEU A 301 2.59 -19.57 -2.35
N THR A 302 2.52 -20.91 -2.33
CA THR A 302 3.65 -21.78 -2.73
C THR A 302 3.82 -21.88 -4.25
N GLN A 303 2.84 -21.46 -5.04
CA GLN A 303 2.87 -21.57 -6.49
C GLN A 303 3.85 -20.56 -7.10
N ALA A 304 5.01 -21.04 -7.56
CA ALA A 304 6.05 -20.18 -8.16
C ALA A 304 5.53 -19.41 -9.38
N LYS A 305 4.79 -20.06 -10.27
CA LYS A 305 4.17 -19.42 -11.44
C LYS A 305 2.81 -18.86 -11.06
N LYS A 306 2.77 -17.60 -10.66
CA LYS A 306 1.55 -16.90 -10.29
C LYS A 306 1.57 -15.50 -10.88
N THR A 307 0.47 -15.08 -11.47
CA THR A 307 0.27 -13.72 -12.00
C THR A 307 0.23 -12.70 -10.86
N PHE A 308 0.58 -11.45 -11.13
CA PHE A 308 0.70 -10.42 -10.09
C PHE A 308 -0.63 -10.18 -9.36
N GLU A 309 -1.73 -10.06 -10.08
CA GLU A 309 -3.04 -9.76 -9.49
C GLU A 309 -3.57 -10.88 -8.60
N LEU A 310 -3.28 -12.15 -8.97
CA LEU A 310 -3.62 -13.30 -8.14
C LEU A 310 -2.72 -13.41 -6.92
N LEU A 311 -1.42 -13.08 -7.06
CA LEU A 311 -0.51 -13.01 -5.93
C LEU A 311 -0.95 -11.95 -4.93
N LEU A 312 -1.26 -10.74 -5.41
CA LEU A 312 -1.72 -9.65 -4.57
C LEU A 312 -2.99 -10.05 -3.83
N ALA A 313 -4.00 -10.60 -4.53
CA ALA A 313 -5.24 -11.05 -3.92
C ALA A 313 -5.04 -12.15 -2.86
N ASP A 314 -4.22 -13.17 -3.17
CA ASP A 314 -3.90 -14.25 -2.24
C ASP A 314 -3.13 -13.75 -1.01
N TRP A 315 -2.17 -12.85 -1.21
CA TRP A 315 -1.36 -12.31 -0.12
C TRP A 315 -2.21 -11.43 0.80
N THR A 316 -3.00 -10.50 0.26
CA THR A 316 -3.84 -9.62 1.08
C THR A 316 -4.88 -10.40 1.87
N ASN A 317 -5.44 -11.46 1.25
CA ASN A 317 -6.35 -12.36 1.93
C ASN A 317 -5.65 -13.16 3.05
N ALA A 318 -4.45 -13.70 2.77
CA ALA A 318 -3.65 -14.39 3.79
C ALA A 318 -3.32 -13.48 4.96
N ALA A 319 -2.89 -12.27 4.67
CA ALA A 319 -2.52 -11.26 5.65
C ALA A 319 -3.73 -10.89 6.53
N TYR A 320 -4.91 -10.74 5.92
CA TYR A 320 -6.17 -10.51 6.63
C TYR A 320 -6.50 -11.64 7.62
N ILE A 321 -6.52 -12.89 7.14
CA ILE A 321 -6.86 -14.09 7.92
C ILE A 321 -5.89 -14.29 9.09
N HIS A 322 -4.60 -14.11 8.84
CA HIS A 322 -3.55 -14.42 9.82
C HIS A 322 -3.14 -13.25 10.70
N SER A 323 -3.70 -12.05 10.52
CA SER A 323 -3.33 -10.83 11.27
C SER A 323 -3.31 -11.00 12.81
N LYS A 324 -4.13 -11.90 13.37
CA LYS A 324 -4.14 -12.22 14.81
C LYS A 324 -3.15 -13.33 15.23
N ASP A 325 -2.75 -14.20 14.31
CA ASP A 325 -1.72 -15.21 14.53
C ASP A 325 -0.36 -14.65 14.10
N LYS A 326 0.36 -14.08 15.07
CA LYS A 326 1.65 -13.42 14.82
C LYS A 326 2.66 -14.33 14.12
N GLN A 327 2.65 -15.64 14.40
CA GLN A 327 3.61 -16.56 13.80
C GLN A 327 3.27 -16.85 12.34
N ALA A 328 2.00 -17.15 12.05
CA ALA A 328 1.53 -17.33 10.67
C ALA A 328 1.67 -16.04 9.85
N PHE A 329 1.37 -14.90 10.47
CA PHE A 329 1.49 -13.59 9.84
C PHE A 329 2.94 -13.24 9.51
N ALA A 330 3.87 -13.36 10.47
CA ALA A 330 5.30 -13.09 10.26
C ALA A 330 5.89 -13.96 9.15
N ALA A 331 5.32 -15.14 8.91
CA ALA A 331 5.73 -15.98 7.81
C ALA A 331 5.45 -15.35 6.44
N LEU A 332 4.47 -14.45 6.28
CA LEU A 332 4.14 -13.82 5.00
C LEU A 332 5.18 -12.79 4.49
N PHE A 333 6.22 -12.52 5.27
CA PHE A 333 7.24 -11.50 5.02
C PHE A 333 8.58 -12.15 4.68
N SER A 334 9.39 -11.51 3.83
CA SER A 334 10.71 -12.04 3.46
C SER A 334 11.67 -12.04 4.65
N GLU A 335 12.69 -12.91 4.62
CA GLU A 335 13.71 -12.93 5.68
C GLU A 335 14.43 -11.58 5.78
N GLN A 336 14.74 -10.97 4.62
CA GLN A 336 15.34 -9.65 4.52
C GLN A 336 14.45 -8.56 5.12
N PHE A 337 13.16 -8.59 4.81
CA PHE A 337 12.23 -7.57 5.30
C PHE A 337 12.06 -7.65 6.83
N LYS A 338 12.03 -8.85 7.41
CA LYS A 338 12.00 -9.02 8.88
C LYS A 338 13.22 -8.46 9.60
N GLN A 339 14.40 -8.46 8.97
CA GLN A 339 15.60 -7.85 9.55
C GLN A 339 15.51 -6.32 9.62
N GLN A 340 14.63 -5.72 8.82
CA GLN A 340 14.38 -4.28 8.77
C GLN A 340 13.22 -3.88 9.69
N LEU A 341 12.61 -4.81 10.45
CA LEU A 341 11.52 -4.54 11.38
C LEU A 341 12.00 -4.49 12.85
N PRO A 342 11.26 -3.81 13.74
CA PRO A 342 10.32 -2.75 13.49
C PRO A 342 11.14 -1.48 13.33
N ILE A 343 11.10 -0.86 12.17
CA ILE A 343 11.21 0.59 12.22
C ILE A 343 9.88 1.01 12.86
N GLN A 344 9.91 1.84 13.91
CA GLN A 344 8.73 2.56 14.41
C GLN A 344 8.24 3.58 13.36
N ASP A 345 8.10 3.11 12.12
CA ASP A 345 7.67 3.87 10.99
C ASP A 345 6.16 3.72 10.90
N ARG A 346 5.48 4.71 11.45
CA ARG A 346 4.04 4.87 11.30
C ARG A 346 3.61 4.81 9.82
N GLU A 347 4.47 5.18 8.88
CA GLU A 347 4.18 5.07 7.45
C GLU A 347 4.24 3.64 6.94
N LEU A 348 5.12 2.80 7.48
CA LEU A 348 5.15 1.37 7.15
C LEU A 348 3.89 0.66 7.64
N ASP A 349 3.48 0.93 8.88
CA ASP A 349 2.25 0.38 9.47
C ASP A 349 1.01 0.80 8.68
N LYS A 350 0.92 2.08 8.27
CA LYS A 350 -0.14 2.57 7.38
C LYS A 350 -0.13 1.87 6.03
N ALA A 351 1.04 1.71 5.42
CA ALA A 351 1.18 1.09 4.11
C ALA A 351 0.75 -0.38 4.14
N LEU A 352 1.18 -1.11 5.16
CA LEU A 352 0.83 -2.51 5.39
C LEU A 352 -0.67 -2.66 5.67
N SER A 353 -1.24 -1.82 6.54
CA SER A 353 -2.69 -1.84 6.86
C SER A 353 -3.54 -1.63 5.61
N ARG A 354 -3.18 -0.65 4.77
CA ARG A 354 -3.87 -0.40 3.48
C ARG A 354 -3.80 -1.59 2.53
N LEU A 355 -2.65 -2.27 2.49
CA LEU A 355 -2.48 -3.45 1.65
C LEU A 355 -3.37 -4.59 2.16
N ILE A 356 -3.42 -4.83 3.47
CA ILE A 356 -4.27 -5.85 4.11
C ILE A 356 -5.75 -5.59 3.86
N ASP A 357 -6.18 -4.33 3.94
CA ASP A 357 -7.58 -3.93 3.75
C ASP A 357 -7.99 -3.71 2.28
N LEU A 358 -7.08 -3.95 1.34
CA LEU A 358 -7.37 -3.81 -0.08
C LEU A 358 -8.62 -4.59 -0.55
N PRO A 359 -8.89 -5.84 -0.10
CA PRO A 359 -10.13 -6.53 -0.42
C PRO A 359 -11.36 -5.76 0.05
N ASN A 360 -11.36 -5.23 1.27
CA ASN A 360 -12.48 -4.44 1.81
C ASN A 360 -12.70 -3.16 1.00
N HIS A 361 -11.62 -2.52 0.54
CA HIS A 361 -11.70 -1.30 -0.27
C HIS A 361 -12.31 -1.54 -1.66
N LEU A 362 -11.98 -2.66 -2.31
CA LEU A 362 -12.46 -2.97 -3.66
C LEU A 362 -13.77 -3.77 -3.68
N GLY A 363 -14.09 -4.47 -2.59
CA GLY A 363 -15.21 -5.41 -2.52
C GLY A 363 -16.58 -4.77 -2.30
N LYS A 364 -16.69 -3.71 -1.49
CA LYS A 364 -17.93 -2.99 -1.10
C LYS A 364 -19.08 -3.84 -0.49
N LEU A 365 -19.08 -5.15 -0.70
CA LEU A 365 -20.14 -6.11 -0.41
C LEU A 365 -19.62 -7.30 0.42
N SER A 366 -18.40 -7.78 0.14
CA SER A 366 -17.72 -8.83 0.91
C SER A 366 -16.20 -8.86 0.63
N ILE A 367 -15.45 -9.61 1.43
CA ILE A 367 -14.00 -9.84 1.21
C ILE A 367 -13.81 -10.72 -0.04
N GLU A 368 -14.71 -11.67 -0.27
CA GLU A 368 -14.72 -12.53 -1.45
C GLU A 368 -14.86 -11.71 -2.74
N ASP A 369 -15.77 -10.73 -2.77
CA ASP A 369 -15.90 -9.80 -3.90
C ASP A 369 -14.63 -8.95 -4.04
N GLY A 370 -14.07 -8.50 -2.91
CA GLY A 370 -12.80 -7.78 -2.87
C GLY A 370 -11.65 -8.54 -3.51
N TYR A 371 -11.51 -9.83 -3.20
CA TYR A 371 -10.51 -10.71 -3.76
C TYR A 371 -10.63 -10.83 -5.29
N GLN A 372 -11.84 -10.94 -5.80
CA GLN A 372 -12.09 -10.97 -7.24
C GLN A 372 -11.81 -9.61 -7.89
N HIS A 373 -12.15 -8.52 -7.21
CA HIS A 373 -11.95 -7.17 -7.72
C HIS A 373 -10.47 -6.75 -7.72
N ILE A 374 -9.64 -7.28 -6.81
CA ILE A 374 -8.17 -7.13 -6.91
C ILE A 374 -7.67 -7.76 -8.21
N GLN A 375 -8.14 -8.97 -8.54
CA GLN A 375 -7.77 -9.61 -9.80
C GLN A 375 -8.20 -8.77 -11.00
N LEU A 376 -9.41 -8.22 -10.98
CA LEU A 376 -9.88 -7.32 -12.04
C LEU A 376 -9.12 -6.00 -12.09
N GLU A 377 -8.76 -5.40 -10.96
CA GLU A 377 -8.06 -4.12 -10.92
C GLU A 377 -6.65 -4.26 -11.51
N PHE A 378 -5.89 -5.25 -11.04
CA PHE A 378 -4.46 -5.37 -11.36
C PHE A 378 -4.15 -6.34 -12.50
N ASN A 379 -5.16 -6.85 -13.21
CA ASN A 379 -5.02 -7.84 -14.27
C ASN A 379 -3.97 -7.44 -15.33
N ASN A 380 -2.95 -8.27 -15.51
CA ASN A 380 -1.85 -8.07 -16.48
C ASN A 380 -1.10 -6.74 -16.31
N LEU A 381 -1.14 -6.12 -15.13
CA LEU A 381 -0.45 -4.87 -14.89
C LEU A 381 1.07 -5.03 -14.88
N LEU A 382 1.55 -6.21 -14.46
CA LEU A 382 2.94 -6.61 -14.51
C LEU A 382 3.08 -7.90 -15.34
N PRO A 383 4.21 -8.10 -16.06
CA PRO A 383 4.48 -9.34 -16.76
C PRO A 383 4.70 -10.49 -15.77
N ASP A 384 4.33 -11.71 -16.19
CA ASP A 384 4.51 -12.92 -15.39
C ASP A 384 5.95 -13.08 -14.90
N SER A 385 6.07 -13.37 -13.61
CA SER A 385 7.32 -13.62 -12.91
C SER A 385 7.19 -14.84 -12.00
N ASN A 386 8.30 -15.54 -11.79
CA ASN A 386 8.42 -16.66 -10.86
C ASN A 386 9.43 -16.39 -9.73
N GLN A 387 9.93 -15.16 -9.63
CA GLN A 387 10.98 -14.78 -8.69
C GLN A 387 10.64 -13.51 -7.92
N ARG A 388 10.16 -12.48 -8.63
CA ARG A 388 9.95 -11.15 -8.03
C ARG A 388 8.89 -10.35 -8.77
N TYR A 389 8.08 -9.64 -8.02
CA TYR A 389 7.24 -8.56 -8.52
C TYR A 389 7.60 -7.26 -7.80
N ASP A 390 7.73 -6.19 -8.56
CA ASP A 390 7.88 -4.83 -8.06
C ASP A 390 6.78 -3.97 -8.66
N PHE A 391 5.85 -3.55 -7.81
CA PHE A 391 4.76 -2.67 -8.19
C PHE A 391 4.93 -1.31 -7.50
N LYS A 392 4.72 -0.24 -8.26
CA LYS A 392 4.75 1.13 -7.74
C LYS A 392 3.79 2.01 -8.51
N ASP A 393 2.92 2.70 -7.78
CA ASP A 393 2.03 3.71 -8.30
C ASP A 393 1.94 4.92 -7.37
N ALA A 394 1.06 5.88 -7.67
CA ALA A 394 0.89 7.09 -6.87
C ALA A 394 0.35 6.85 -5.44
N LEU A 395 -0.13 5.64 -5.11
CA LEU A 395 -0.66 5.28 -3.79
C LEU A 395 0.34 4.49 -2.98
N HIS A 396 1.02 3.53 -3.60
CA HIS A 396 1.85 2.57 -2.88
C HIS A 396 2.97 2.00 -3.75
N SER A 397 4.01 1.55 -3.07
CA SER A 397 5.03 0.66 -3.60
C SER A 397 4.93 -0.64 -2.83
N VAL A 398 4.87 -1.77 -3.53
CA VAL A 398 4.86 -3.11 -2.94
C VAL A 398 5.77 -4.01 -3.74
N SER A 399 6.55 -4.84 -3.07
CA SER A 399 7.32 -5.88 -3.73
C SER A 399 7.09 -7.23 -3.08
N PHE A 400 7.07 -8.25 -3.93
CA PHE A 400 6.98 -9.64 -3.51
C PHE A 400 8.17 -10.41 -4.07
N VAL A 401 8.71 -11.32 -3.26
CA VAL A 401 9.79 -12.23 -3.67
C VAL A 401 9.34 -13.68 -3.47
N TYR A 402 9.67 -14.54 -4.42
CA TYR A 402 9.50 -15.99 -4.26
C TYR A 402 10.76 -16.57 -3.63
N GLU A 403 10.69 -16.91 -2.35
CA GLU A 403 11.81 -17.46 -1.59
C GLU A 403 11.35 -18.65 -0.73
N LYS A 404 12.25 -19.63 -0.55
CA LYS A 404 11.98 -20.83 0.27
C LYS A 404 10.66 -21.53 -0.07
N GLY A 405 10.29 -21.53 -1.36
CA GLY A 405 9.09 -22.20 -1.87
C GLY A 405 7.78 -21.43 -1.68
N ALA A 406 7.81 -20.15 -1.35
CA ALA A 406 6.60 -19.32 -1.24
C ALA A 406 6.83 -17.86 -1.62
N TRP A 407 5.77 -17.19 -2.08
CA TRP A 407 5.75 -15.74 -2.26
C TRP A 407 5.64 -15.02 -0.93
N ARG A 408 6.51 -14.04 -0.70
CA ARG A 408 6.63 -13.25 0.53
C ARG A 408 6.62 -11.76 0.20
N LEU A 409 6.09 -10.95 1.11
CA LEU A 409 6.19 -9.49 1.05
C LEU A 409 7.63 -9.09 1.38
N ASP A 410 8.28 -8.40 0.45
CA ASP A 410 9.67 -7.99 0.58
C ASP A 410 9.83 -6.49 0.89
N SER A 411 8.87 -5.68 0.45
CA SER A 411 8.77 -4.28 0.88
C SER A 411 7.36 -3.75 0.67
N VAL A 412 6.99 -2.77 1.49
CA VAL A 412 5.78 -1.98 1.29
C VAL A 412 6.01 -0.55 1.76
N SER A 413 5.51 0.42 1.01
CA SER A 413 5.53 1.83 1.41
C SER A 413 4.32 2.53 0.83
N GLN A 414 3.72 3.43 1.60
CA GLN A 414 2.75 4.36 1.05
C GLN A 414 3.54 5.49 0.39
N LEU A 415 3.26 5.80 -0.88
CA LEU A 415 3.85 7.01 -1.43
C LEU A 415 3.14 8.21 -0.80
N PRO A 416 3.90 9.20 -0.28
CA PRO A 416 3.28 10.39 0.27
C PRO A 416 2.45 11.02 -0.84
N ILE A 417 1.13 11.00 -0.64
CA ILE A 417 0.24 11.91 -1.34
C ILE A 417 0.80 13.27 -0.95
N ARG A 418 1.38 14.01 -1.90
CA ARG A 418 1.88 15.37 -1.63
C ARG A 418 0.79 16.07 -0.82
N HIS A 419 1.03 16.26 0.47
CA HIS A 419 0.18 17.10 1.29
C HIS A 419 0.54 18.47 0.79
N TYR A 420 -0.22 18.92 -0.21
CA TYR A 420 -0.11 20.28 -0.70
C TYR A 420 -0.62 21.14 0.44
N ASP A 421 0.31 21.68 1.23
CA ASP A 421 0.00 22.58 2.33
C ASP A 421 -0.95 23.66 1.80
N LYS A 422 -2.06 23.86 2.52
CA LYS A 422 -2.97 24.97 2.26
C LYS A 422 -2.22 26.25 2.65
N GLY A 423 -1.47 26.80 1.70
CA GLY A 423 -0.89 28.14 1.79
C GLY A 423 -1.97 29.20 1.90
#